data_AF-A0A518C4Z0-F1
#
_entry.id   AF-A0A518C4Z0-F1
#
_cell.length_a   1.000
_cell.length_b   1.000
_cell.length_c   1.000
_cell.angle_alpha   90.00
_cell.angle_beta   90.00
_cell.angle_gamma   90.00
#
_symmetry.space_group_name_H-M   'P 1'
#
loop_
_entity.id
_entity.type
_entity.pdbx_description
1 polymer ?
#
loop_
_entity_poly.entity_id
_entity_poly.type
_entity_poly.pdbx_seq_one_letter_code
_entity_poly.pdbx_strand_id
1 'polypeptide(L)'
;MRCGLTREVVVETLIELILDNKIGVIFGADDNPHIQRLGFGKPEDQSARISAEFQEACAYPRPPLLEPAVDESKYINEPYKHALALGEPQLAFRVFDLSVLEFYRNDPRYLYYANDMSGRICISDDHFQKGTIAESDEILLKTFGFAYDSEMNRGVAVFLRYLRDLSSEHQQIWKAKQLHGNYTLHPEYFNSSLGGIFPSHISIHDAFLAELYVVNCMAKAMGRKPLFRQDFGPNLEGKPPKFSFLIRPTASEFYSYILLLDQLLSENINVHFFGEDIEREEDVERQDGKVEVQRKGTIRILDEWTRKFFTFSDLEQWNACIAAMKRVRKLRQKPAHAVNEDHFNQQYFKEQREVILEAYRSIRTIRLLFARHPKVIEALVDVPNVLLESKVLPY
;
A
#
# COMPACT_ATOMS: atom_id res chain seq x y z
N MET A 1 -25.71 -10.36 40.79
CA MET A 1 -24.79 -10.25 41.94
C MET A 1 -25.00 -11.45 42.86
N ARG A 2 -23.97 -12.29 43.07
CA ARG A 2 -23.97 -13.47 43.97
C ARG A 2 -22.95 -13.37 45.12
N CYS A 3 -22.27 -12.24 45.27
CA CYS A 3 -21.40 -11.93 46.40
C CYS A 3 -22.06 -10.76 47.14
N GLY A 4 -22.32 -10.86 48.44
CA GLY A 4 -23.06 -9.87 49.24
C GLY A 4 -22.37 -8.51 49.45
N LEU A 5 -21.69 -7.99 48.43
CA LEU A 5 -21.08 -6.66 48.40
C LEU A 5 -22.07 -5.66 47.83
N THR A 6 -22.09 -4.44 48.39
CA THR A 6 -22.87 -3.35 47.82
C THR A 6 -22.21 -2.83 46.54
N ARG A 7 -22.97 -2.15 45.68
CA ARG A 7 -22.44 -1.57 44.44
C ARG A 7 -21.29 -0.61 44.73
N GLU A 8 -21.44 0.19 45.77
CA GLU A 8 -20.45 1.20 46.19
C GLU A 8 -19.11 0.54 46.50
N VAL A 9 -19.12 -0.54 47.30
CA VAL A 9 -17.91 -1.28 47.67
C VAL A 9 -17.23 -1.88 46.44
N VAL A 10 -18.01 -2.42 45.49
CA VAL A 10 -17.45 -2.97 44.24
C VAL A 10 -16.83 -1.86 43.39
N VAL A 11 -17.49 -0.71 43.25
CA VAL A 11 -16.99 0.42 42.47
C VAL A 11 -15.70 0.98 43.09
N GLU A 12 -15.66 1.18 44.41
CA GLU A 12 -14.46 1.63 45.12
C GLU A 12 -13.29 0.66 44.92
N THR A 13 -13.55 -0.64 45.05
CA THR A 13 -12.53 -1.68 44.81
C THR A 13 -12.01 -1.64 43.37
N LEU A 14 -12.90 -1.46 42.37
CA LEU A 14 -12.50 -1.36 40.98
C LEU A 14 -11.66 -0.11 40.72
N ILE A 15 -12.00 1.03 41.32
CA ILE A 15 -11.21 2.27 41.21
C ILE A 15 -9.79 2.04 41.74
N GLU A 16 -9.64 1.44 42.92
CA GLU A 16 -8.32 1.12 43.47
C GLU A 16 -7.52 0.21 42.52
N LEU A 17 -8.14 -0.85 41.99
CA LEU A 17 -7.48 -1.78 41.07
C LEU A 17 -7.11 -1.13 39.71
N ILE A 18 -7.90 -0.18 39.23
CA ILE A 18 -7.63 0.60 38.01
C ILE A 18 -6.43 1.52 38.25
N LEU A 19 -6.43 2.28 39.35
CA LEU A 19 -5.36 3.22 39.70
C LEU A 19 -4.04 2.47 39.99
N ASP A 20 -4.11 1.28 40.57
CA ASP A 20 -2.97 0.37 40.77
C ASP A 20 -2.51 -0.32 39.48
N ASN A 21 -3.15 -0.05 38.33
CA ASN A 21 -2.84 -0.66 37.04
C ASN A 21 -2.98 -2.20 37.01
N LYS A 22 -3.76 -2.78 37.93
CA LYS A 22 -4.02 -4.22 38.04
C LYS A 22 -5.12 -4.70 37.12
N ILE A 23 -6.10 -3.83 36.84
CA ILE A 23 -7.17 -4.08 35.87
C ILE A 23 -7.31 -2.89 34.90
N GLY A 24 -7.96 -3.15 33.77
CA GLY A 24 -8.49 -2.15 32.86
C GLY A 24 -9.96 -2.42 32.60
N VAL A 25 -10.73 -1.39 32.31
CA VAL A 25 -12.18 -1.48 32.09
C VAL A 25 -12.54 -0.97 30.71
N ILE A 26 -13.42 -1.71 30.04
CA ILE A 26 -14.08 -1.31 28.79
C ILE A 26 -15.57 -1.17 29.09
N PHE A 27 -16.19 -0.11 28.57
CA PHE A 27 -17.58 0.23 28.86
C PHE A 27 -18.48 -0.09 27.67
N GLY A 28 -19.79 -0.25 27.88
CA GLY A 28 -20.75 -0.66 26.85
C GLY A 28 -20.89 0.30 25.66
N ALA A 29 -20.56 1.58 25.86
CA ALA A 29 -20.48 2.56 24.78
C ALA A 29 -19.32 2.28 23.80
N ASP A 30 -18.34 1.45 24.18
CA ASP A 30 -17.26 1.01 23.33
C ASP A 30 -17.70 -0.26 22.56
N ASP A 31 -17.45 -0.31 21.25
CA ASP A 31 -17.83 -1.43 20.36
C ASP A 31 -17.53 -2.82 20.97
N ASN A 32 -18.56 -3.47 21.52
CA ASN A 32 -18.53 -4.75 22.23
C ASN A 32 -17.52 -4.81 23.41
N PRO A 33 -17.96 -4.51 24.66
CA PRO A 33 -17.07 -4.47 25.83
C PRO A 33 -16.52 -5.84 26.24
N HIS A 34 -17.05 -6.94 25.70
CA HIS A 34 -16.57 -8.31 25.94
C HIS A 34 -15.31 -8.67 25.13
N ILE A 35 -14.77 -7.72 24.36
CA ILE A 35 -13.53 -7.91 23.62
C ILE A 35 -12.57 -6.74 23.90
N GLN A 36 -11.40 -7.04 24.47
CA GLN A 36 -10.30 -6.07 24.55
C GLN A 36 -9.69 -5.83 23.16
N ARG A 37 -10.31 -4.93 22.38
CA ARG A 37 -9.91 -4.61 21.00
C ARG A 37 -8.65 -3.74 20.95
N LEU A 38 -8.71 -2.55 21.57
CA LEU A 38 -7.70 -1.49 21.43
C LEU A 38 -6.90 -1.22 22.71
N GLY A 39 -7.27 -1.85 23.82
CA GLY A 39 -6.70 -1.59 25.14
C GLY A 39 -7.58 -0.69 25.97
N PHE A 40 -6.98 0.01 26.92
CA PHE A 40 -7.70 0.81 27.92
C PHE A 40 -7.26 2.28 27.84
N GLY A 41 -8.16 3.19 28.19
CA GLY A 41 -7.85 4.61 28.35
C GLY A 41 -6.95 4.88 29.56
N LYS A 42 -6.79 6.15 29.94
CA LYS A 42 -6.02 6.49 31.15
C LYS A 42 -6.74 5.98 32.41
N PRO A 43 -6.02 5.54 33.46
CA PRO A 43 -6.63 5.06 34.69
C PRO A 43 -7.62 6.06 35.32
N GLU A 44 -7.30 7.36 35.25
CA GLU A 44 -8.13 8.43 35.82
C GLU A 44 -9.47 8.56 35.07
N ASP A 45 -9.45 8.49 33.74
CA ASP A 45 -10.64 8.55 32.89
C ASP A 45 -11.55 7.33 33.14
N GLN A 46 -10.96 6.15 33.28
CA GLN A 46 -11.68 4.92 33.61
C GLN A 46 -12.33 5.00 35.00
N SER A 47 -11.57 5.50 35.99
CA SER A 47 -12.03 5.66 37.38
C SER A 47 -13.17 6.68 37.51
N ALA A 48 -13.17 7.72 36.68
CA ALA A 48 -14.28 8.68 36.63
C ALA A 48 -15.54 8.07 36.01
N ARG A 49 -15.39 7.21 34.98
CA ARG A 49 -16.52 6.61 34.24
C ARG A 49 -17.18 5.44 34.95
N ILE A 50 -16.42 4.62 35.69
CA ILE A 50 -16.93 3.37 36.29
C ILE A 50 -18.12 3.57 37.23
N SER A 51 -18.18 4.70 37.93
CA SER A 51 -19.30 5.04 38.81
C SER A 51 -20.61 5.21 38.02
N ALA A 52 -20.55 5.82 36.84
CA ALA A 52 -21.71 6.12 35.99
C ALA A 52 -22.10 4.93 35.10
N GLU A 53 -21.13 4.24 34.51
CA GLU A 53 -21.33 3.22 33.45
C GLU A 53 -21.18 1.77 33.96
N PHE A 54 -21.27 1.55 35.27
CA PHE A 54 -21.00 0.26 35.94
C PHE A 54 -21.70 -0.96 35.32
N GLN A 55 -22.95 -0.81 34.87
CA GLN A 55 -23.77 -1.95 34.41
C GLN A 55 -23.28 -2.57 33.09
N GLU A 56 -22.54 -1.80 32.30
CA GLU A 56 -22.03 -2.25 30.99
C GLU A 56 -20.49 -2.30 30.98
N ALA A 57 -19.88 -2.28 32.16
CA ALA A 57 -18.44 -2.32 32.33
C ALA A 57 -17.93 -3.77 32.35
N CYS A 58 -16.92 -4.06 31.53
CA CYS A 58 -16.15 -5.31 31.55
C CYS A 58 -14.75 -5.02 32.07
N ALA A 59 -14.39 -5.60 33.21
CA ALA A 59 -13.05 -5.52 33.77
C ALA A 59 -12.16 -6.65 33.23
N TYR A 60 -10.93 -6.29 32.85
CA TYR A 60 -9.91 -7.18 32.33
C TYR A 60 -8.67 -7.12 33.22
N PRO A 61 -8.06 -8.26 33.56
CA PRO A 61 -6.79 -8.27 34.26
C PRO A 61 -5.68 -7.67 33.37
N ARG A 62 -4.70 -7.02 33.98
CA ARG A 62 -3.53 -6.42 33.32
C ARG A 62 -2.26 -7.20 33.65
N PRO A 63 -1.11 -6.93 32.98
CA PRO A 63 0.12 -7.68 33.17
C PRO A 63 0.51 -7.94 34.64
N PRO A 64 0.37 -6.98 35.59
CA PRO A 64 0.72 -7.24 37.00
C PRO A 64 -0.06 -8.39 37.66
N LEU A 65 -1.28 -8.69 37.21
CA LEU A 65 -2.07 -9.83 37.68
C LEU A 65 -1.88 -11.08 36.81
N LEU A 66 -1.55 -10.90 35.53
CA LEU A 66 -1.46 -11.99 34.55
C LEU A 66 -0.12 -12.68 34.56
N GLU A 67 1.00 -11.95 34.64
CA GLU A 67 2.35 -12.51 34.67
C GLU A 67 2.53 -13.64 35.70
N PRO A 68 2.10 -13.50 36.98
CA PRO A 68 2.21 -14.59 37.95
C PRO A 68 1.15 -15.69 37.79
N ALA A 69 0.07 -15.44 37.05
CA ALA A 69 -1.06 -16.37 36.91
C ALA A 69 -1.03 -17.21 35.62
N VAL A 70 -0.35 -16.71 34.58
CA VAL A 70 -0.23 -17.36 33.28
C VAL A 70 0.91 -18.37 33.34
N ASP A 71 0.60 -19.62 32.99
CA ASP A 71 1.58 -20.69 32.87
C ASP A 71 2.30 -20.58 31.52
N GLU A 72 3.52 -20.04 31.53
CA GLU A 72 4.37 -19.83 30.34
C GLU A 72 4.62 -21.12 29.55
N SER A 73 4.62 -22.28 30.22
CA SER A 73 4.87 -23.57 29.55
C SER A 73 3.81 -23.93 28.50
N LYS A 74 2.61 -23.33 28.59
CA LYS A 74 1.52 -23.53 27.62
C LYS A 74 1.68 -22.73 26.33
N TYR A 75 2.63 -21.80 26.28
CA TYR A 75 2.83 -20.88 25.16
C TYR A 75 4.24 -20.94 24.58
N ILE A 76 4.96 -22.04 24.83
CA ILE A 76 6.27 -22.29 24.25
C ILE A 76 6.16 -22.15 22.74
N ASN A 77 7.04 -21.34 22.15
CA ASN A 77 7.09 -21.04 20.72
C ASN A 77 5.81 -20.39 20.14
N GLU A 78 4.88 -19.88 20.96
CA GLU A 78 3.67 -19.17 20.53
C GLU A 78 3.66 -17.71 21.05
N PRO A 79 4.63 -16.86 20.65
CA PRO A 79 4.85 -15.54 21.24
C PRO A 79 3.66 -14.59 21.15
N TYR A 80 2.84 -14.69 20.10
CA TYR A 80 1.70 -13.77 19.91
C TYR A 80 0.47 -14.22 20.67
N LYS A 81 0.31 -15.54 20.83
CA LYS A 81 -0.71 -16.11 21.72
C LYS A 81 -0.36 -15.85 23.19
N HIS A 82 0.92 -15.94 23.55
CA HIS A 82 1.43 -15.56 24.87
C HIS A 82 1.14 -14.08 25.18
N ALA A 83 1.44 -13.17 24.24
CA ALA A 83 1.16 -11.74 24.40
C ALA A 83 -0.32 -11.47 24.73
N LEU A 84 -1.25 -12.17 24.06
CA LEU A 84 -2.68 -12.04 24.36
C LEU A 84 -3.06 -12.66 25.70
N ALA A 85 -2.41 -13.76 26.12
CA ALA A 85 -2.61 -14.34 27.45
C ALA A 85 -2.17 -13.38 28.57
N LEU A 86 -1.16 -12.54 28.30
CA LEU A 86 -0.70 -11.46 29.18
C LEU A 86 -1.53 -10.17 29.05
N GLY A 87 -2.67 -10.22 28.36
CA GLY A 87 -3.64 -9.12 28.34
C GLY A 87 -3.33 -8.04 27.32
N GLU A 88 -2.56 -8.34 26.27
CA GLU A 88 -2.43 -7.40 25.15
C GLU A 88 -3.75 -7.28 24.34
N PRO A 89 -4.04 -6.10 23.77
CA PRO A 89 -5.23 -5.91 22.94
C PRO A 89 -5.21 -6.76 21.68
N GLN A 90 -6.37 -7.28 21.27
CA GLN A 90 -6.48 -8.14 20.07
C GLN A 90 -6.07 -7.43 18.77
N LEU A 91 -6.30 -6.11 18.68
CA LEU A 91 -5.95 -5.28 17.54
C LEU A 91 -4.68 -4.46 17.77
N ALA A 92 -3.88 -4.81 18.79
CA ALA A 92 -2.48 -4.42 18.78
C ALA A 92 -1.80 -5.08 17.57
N PHE A 93 -0.94 -4.35 16.87
CA PHE A 93 -0.22 -4.88 15.73
C PHE A 93 1.26 -5.06 16.05
N ARG A 94 1.92 -5.88 15.24
CA ARG A 94 3.38 -5.99 15.16
C ARG A 94 3.82 -5.68 13.74
N VAL A 95 5.03 -5.14 13.62
CA VAL A 95 5.63 -4.81 12.34
C VAL A 95 6.76 -5.78 12.04
N PHE A 96 6.86 -6.16 10.78
CA PHE A 96 7.77 -7.19 10.30
C PHE A 96 8.52 -6.72 9.07
N ASP A 97 9.71 -7.26 8.89
CA ASP A 97 10.48 -7.10 7.67
C ASP A 97 9.71 -7.72 6.50
N LEU A 98 9.71 -7.03 5.34
CA LEU A 98 8.95 -7.46 4.16
C LEU A 98 9.34 -8.86 3.67
N SER A 99 10.57 -9.32 3.95
CA SER A 99 11.03 -10.66 3.57
C SER A 99 10.21 -11.79 4.19
N VAL A 100 9.45 -11.53 5.26
CA VAL A 100 8.52 -12.53 5.84
C VAL A 100 7.46 -12.98 4.83
N LEU A 101 7.09 -12.12 3.89
CA LEU A 101 6.09 -12.42 2.85
C LEU A 101 6.66 -13.28 1.72
N GLU A 102 7.98 -13.31 1.53
CA GLU A 102 8.62 -14.05 0.44
C GLU A 102 8.41 -15.56 0.57
N PHE A 103 8.40 -16.06 1.81
CA PHE A 103 8.12 -17.46 2.11
C PHE A 103 6.80 -17.90 1.47
N TYR A 104 5.77 -17.07 1.59
CA TYR A 104 4.44 -17.36 1.08
C TYR A 104 4.28 -17.00 -0.40
N ARG A 105 4.88 -15.90 -0.86
CA ARG A 105 4.77 -15.43 -2.26
C ARG A 105 5.42 -16.40 -3.24
N ASN A 106 6.53 -17.03 -2.85
CA ASN A 106 7.32 -17.87 -3.75
C ASN A 106 6.92 -19.35 -3.73
N ASP A 107 6.03 -19.73 -2.82
CA ASP A 107 5.55 -21.11 -2.69
C ASP A 107 4.14 -21.23 -3.28
N PRO A 108 3.96 -21.99 -4.38
CA PRO A 108 2.69 -22.09 -5.09
C PRO A 108 1.58 -22.77 -4.28
N ARG A 109 1.92 -23.40 -3.14
CA ARG A 109 0.93 -23.99 -2.23
C ARG A 109 0.08 -22.93 -1.53
N TYR A 110 0.60 -21.71 -1.39
CA TYR A 110 -0.13 -20.59 -0.80
C TYR A 110 -0.75 -19.69 -1.87
N LEU A 111 -1.97 -19.24 -1.59
CA LEU A 111 -2.59 -18.11 -2.26
C LEU A 111 -2.13 -16.83 -1.58
N TYR A 112 -1.21 -16.13 -2.25
CA TYR A 112 -0.72 -14.83 -1.83
C TYR A 112 -1.39 -13.74 -2.65
N TYR A 113 -2.05 -12.79 -1.97
CA TYR A 113 -2.55 -11.57 -2.58
C TYR A 113 -2.08 -10.35 -1.79
N ALA A 114 -1.50 -9.38 -2.48
CA ALA A 114 -1.17 -8.08 -1.91
C ALA A 114 -1.43 -6.99 -2.94
N ASN A 115 -2.01 -5.88 -2.49
CA ASN A 115 -2.03 -4.62 -3.19
C ASN A 115 -1.15 -3.60 -2.44
N ASP A 116 -1.22 -2.32 -2.79
CA ASP A 116 -0.37 -1.29 -2.16
C ASP A 116 -0.73 -1.00 -0.70
N MET A 117 -1.95 -1.37 -0.26
CA MET A 117 -2.49 -1.02 1.05
C MET A 117 -2.54 -2.20 2.02
N SER A 118 -2.86 -3.39 1.52
CA SER A 118 -3.09 -4.59 2.31
C SER A 118 -2.92 -5.86 1.49
N GLY A 119 -2.93 -6.99 2.19
CA GLY A 119 -2.95 -8.30 1.57
C GLY A 119 -3.56 -9.37 2.47
N ARG A 120 -3.53 -10.60 1.97
CA ARG A 120 -3.98 -11.80 2.65
C ARG A 120 -3.14 -12.99 2.21
N ILE A 121 -3.05 -13.98 3.09
CA ILE A 121 -2.35 -15.24 2.84
C ILE A 121 -3.27 -16.37 3.27
N CYS A 122 -3.50 -17.33 2.39
CA CYS A 122 -4.18 -18.56 2.75
C CYS A 122 -3.56 -19.74 2.01
N ILE A 123 -3.75 -20.95 2.54
CA ILE A 123 -3.51 -22.17 1.79
C ILE A 123 -4.43 -22.23 0.55
N SER A 124 -3.98 -22.87 -0.52
CA SER A 124 -4.81 -23.14 -1.70
C SER A 124 -5.76 -24.31 -1.46
N ASP A 125 -7.00 -24.17 -1.96
CA ASP A 125 -8.07 -25.16 -1.77
C ASP A 125 -7.66 -26.57 -2.26
N ASP A 126 -6.97 -26.64 -3.40
CA ASP A 126 -6.49 -27.89 -3.99
C ASP A 126 -5.53 -28.66 -3.08
N HIS A 127 -4.73 -27.96 -2.29
CA HIS A 127 -3.75 -28.56 -1.41
C HIS A 127 -4.33 -28.90 -0.03
N PHE A 128 -5.24 -28.05 0.47
CA PHE A 128 -6.00 -28.29 1.70
C PHE A 128 -6.87 -29.54 1.58
N GLN A 129 -7.66 -29.66 0.50
CA GLN A 129 -8.57 -30.79 0.30
C GLN A 129 -7.86 -32.14 0.11
N LYS A 130 -6.61 -32.13 -0.38
CA LYS A 130 -5.83 -33.35 -0.63
C LYS A 130 -5.05 -33.83 0.60
N GLY A 131 -5.04 -33.09 1.71
CA GLY A 131 -4.27 -33.43 2.91
C GLY A 131 -2.76 -33.56 2.64
N THR A 132 -2.26 -32.84 1.63
CA THR A 132 -0.86 -32.95 1.16
C THR A 132 0.11 -32.07 1.93
N ILE A 133 -0.40 -31.28 2.88
CA ILE A 133 0.33 -30.27 3.63
C ILE A 133 0.23 -30.62 5.12
N ALA A 134 1.29 -30.35 5.87
CA ALA A 134 1.30 -30.55 7.32
C ALA A 134 0.31 -29.58 7.98
N GLU A 135 -0.35 -29.99 9.07
CA GLU A 135 -1.30 -29.16 9.80
C GLU A 135 -0.69 -27.81 10.23
N SER A 136 0.62 -27.79 10.55
CA SER A 136 1.35 -26.55 10.87
C SER A 136 1.33 -25.51 9.74
N ASP A 137 1.25 -25.96 8.49
CA ASP A 137 1.35 -25.13 7.30
C ASP A 137 -0.04 -24.74 6.73
N GLU A 138 -1.13 -25.22 7.34
CA GLU A 138 -2.52 -24.86 7.02
C GLU A 138 -2.88 -23.46 7.55
N ILE A 139 -2.14 -22.45 7.09
CA ILE A 139 -2.27 -21.10 7.60
C ILE A 139 -3.39 -20.30 6.93
N LEU A 140 -4.06 -19.48 7.73
CA LEU A 140 -4.99 -18.44 7.29
C LEU A 140 -4.62 -17.10 7.94
N LEU A 141 -3.87 -16.27 7.21
CA LEU A 141 -3.68 -14.88 7.57
C LEU A 141 -4.71 -14.02 6.84
N LYS A 142 -5.86 -13.81 7.50
CA LYS A 142 -7.03 -13.13 6.93
C LYS A 142 -6.70 -11.78 6.32
N THR A 143 -5.85 -11.00 6.99
CA THR A 143 -5.36 -9.75 6.45
C THR A 143 -4.03 -9.35 7.09
N PHE A 144 -3.22 -8.65 6.32
CA PHE A 144 -2.10 -7.84 6.77
C PHE A 144 -2.15 -6.48 6.06
N GLY A 145 -1.50 -5.48 6.63
CA GLY A 145 -1.31 -4.17 6.04
C GLY A 145 0.16 -3.82 5.93
N PHE A 146 0.43 -2.56 5.56
CA PHE A 146 1.76 -1.98 5.62
C PHE A 146 1.84 -0.93 6.72
N ALA A 147 3.05 -0.69 7.21
CA ALA A 147 3.34 0.37 8.15
C ALA A 147 4.67 1.05 7.79
N TYR A 148 4.79 2.31 8.21
CA TYR A 148 5.93 3.16 7.89
C TYR A 148 6.49 3.79 9.15
N ASP A 149 7.80 3.83 9.27
CA ASP A 149 8.48 4.63 10.29
C ASP A 149 8.62 6.11 9.84
N SER A 150 9.25 6.93 10.69
CA SER A 150 9.50 8.35 10.41
C SER A 150 10.37 8.60 9.17
N GLU A 151 11.17 7.63 8.75
CA GLU A 151 12.06 7.71 7.58
C GLU A 151 11.42 7.11 6.32
N MET A 152 10.14 6.73 6.38
CA MET A 152 9.42 6.02 5.31
C MET A 152 10.00 4.63 4.98
N ASN A 153 10.68 3.98 5.93
CA ASN A 153 11.00 2.56 5.78
C ASN A 153 9.71 1.74 5.93
N ARG A 154 9.50 0.81 5.01
CA ARG A 154 8.25 0.04 4.91
C ARG A 154 8.37 -1.31 5.60
N GLY A 155 7.40 -1.62 6.44
CA GLY A 155 7.22 -2.93 7.07
C GLY A 155 5.82 -3.48 6.84
N VAL A 156 5.65 -4.78 7.12
CA VAL A 156 4.36 -5.47 7.11
C VAL A 156 3.76 -5.38 8.50
N ALA A 157 2.50 -4.99 8.60
CA ALA A 157 1.80 -4.92 9.87
C ALA A 157 0.71 -5.97 9.97
N VAL A 158 0.68 -6.69 11.09
CA VAL A 158 -0.31 -7.73 11.36
C VAL A 158 -0.84 -7.60 12.79
N PHE A 159 -2.15 -7.67 12.95
CA PHE A 159 -2.78 -7.67 14.27
C PHE A 159 -2.55 -8.98 15.03
N LEU A 160 -2.37 -8.89 16.35
CA LEU A 160 -2.15 -10.04 17.23
C LEU A 160 -3.26 -11.09 17.10
N ARG A 161 -4.50 -10.66 16.90
CA ARG A 161 -5.63 -11.57 16.65
C ARG A 161 -5.39 -12.53 15.49
N TYR A 162 -4.68 -12.10 14.44
CA TYR A 162 -4.37 -12.96 13.30
C TYR A 162 -3.07 -13.73 13.50
N LEU A 163 -2.06 -13.11 14.14
CA LEU A 163 -0.79 -13.78 14.43
C LEU A 163 -0.94 -14.95 15.41
N ARG A 164 -1.85 -14.85 16.38
CA ARG A 164 -2.09 -15.92 17.36
C ARG A 164 -2.70 -17.19 16.75
N ASP A 165 -3.40 -17.04 15.63
CA ASP A 165 -4.11 -18.11 14.93
C ASP A 165 -3.14 -18.87 14.00
N LEU A 166 -1.90 -18.39 13.84
CA LEU A 166 -0.84 -19.13 13.16
C LEU A 166 -0.31 -20.25 14.05
N SER A 167 0.16 -21.34 13.42
CA SER A 167 0.88 -22.42 14.09
C SER A 167 2.14 -21.91 14.80
N SER A 168 2.64 -22.68 15.75
CA SER A 168 3.83 -22.33 16.52
C SER A 168 5.03 -22.04 15.62
N GLU A 169 5.25 -22.86 14.60
CA GLU A 169 6.31 -22.74 13.59
C GLU A 169 6.21 -21.41 12.85
N HIS A 170 5.01 -21.06 12.38
CA HIS A 170 4.80 -19.81 11.68
C HIS A 170 4.93 -18.61 12.62
N GLN A 171 4.45 -18.68 13.87
CA GLN A 171 4.70 -17.61 14.83
C GLN A 171 6.21 -17.38 15.04
N GLN A 172 7.04 -18.43 15.03
CA GLN A 172 8.51 -18.28 15.08
C GLN A 172 9.08 -17.65 13.80
N ILE A 173 8.61 -18.04 12.62
CA ILE A 173 9.02 -17.42 11.34
C ILE A 173 8.75 -15.91 11.37
N TRP A 174 7.55 -15.51 11.78
CA TRP A 174 7.17 -14.10 11.92
C TRP A 174 8.00 -13.41 13.02
N LYS A 175 8.20 -14.07 14.17
CA LYS A 175 8.98 -13.51 15.27
C LYS A 175 10.42 -13.20 14.90
N ALA A 176 11.06 -14.07 14.12
CA ALA A 176 12.42 -13.88 13.63
C ALA A 176 12.56 -12.66 12.71
N LYS A 177 11.46 -12.20 12.10
CA LYS A 177 11.39 -11.04 11.19
C LYS A 177 10.76 -9.81 11.83
N GLN A 178 10.45 -9.84 13.14
CA GLN A 178 9.80 -8.74 13.82
C GLN A 178 10.74 -7.53 13.90
N LEU A 179 10.24 -6.37 13.46
CA LEU A 179 10.91 -5.08 13.56
C LEU A 179 10.53 -4.39 14.88
N HIS A 180 11.45 -3.57 15.37
CA HIS A 180 11.27 -2.73 16.54
C HIS A 180 11.40 -1.26 16.12
N GLY A 181 10.64 -0.38 16.76
CA GLY A 181 10.61 1.05 16.46
C GLY A 181 9.20 1.59 16.35
N ASN A 182 9.10 2.89 16.08
CA ASN A 182 7.82 3.58 15.97
C ASN A 182 7.34 3.51 14.52
N TYR A 183 6.31 2.72 14.29
CA TYR A 183 5.66 2.55 12.99
C TYR A 183 4.20 2.97 13.06
N THR A 184 3.73 3.62 12.00
CA THR A 184 2.33 4.00 11.82
C THR A 184 1.73 3.14 10.72
N LEU A 185 0.54 2.57 10.98
CA LEU A 185 -0.19 1.80 9.97
C LEU A 185 -0.53 2.67 8.75
N HIS A 186 -0.54 2.06 7.58
CA HIS A 186 -1.09 2.66 6.38
C HIS A 186 -2.51 3.20 6.67
N PRO A 187 -2.83 4.48 6.40
CA PRO A 187 -4.10 5.09 6.81
C PRO A 187 -5.34 4.35 6.33
N GLU A 188 -5.39 3.90 5.08
CA GLU A 188 -6.55 3.13 4.60
C GLU A 188 -6.65 1.76 5.27
N TYR A 189 -5.52 1.14 5.61
CA TYR A 189 -5.55 -0.14 6.33
C TYR A 189 -6.06 0.05 7.75
N PHE A 190 -5.63 1.13 8.42
CA PHE A 190 -6.17 1.54 9.71
C PHE A 190 -7.67 1.83 9.62
N ASN A 191 -8.09 2.65 8.67
CA ASN A 191 -9.49 3.06 8.48
C ASN A 191 -10.40 1.86 8.20
N SER A 192 -9.99 0.95 7.31
CA SER A 192 -10.78 -0.22 6.93
C SER A 192 -10.82 -1.27 8.04
N SER A 193 -9.72 -1.45 8.77
CA SER A 193 -9.59 -2.55 9.75
C SER A 193 -10.04 -2.16 11.16
N LEU A 194 -9.84 -0.91 11.55
CA LEU A 194 -10.13 -0.40 12.88
C LEU A 194 -11.23 0.66 12.89
N GLY A 195 -11.24 1.54 11.90
CA GLY A 195 -12.16 2.68 11.84
C GLY A 195 -13.58 2.35 11.37
N GLY A 196 -13.81 1.18 10.76
CA GLY A 196 -15.10 0.82 10.16
C GLY A 196 -15.47 1.73 8.97
N ILE A 197 -14.48 2.39 8.37
CA ILE A 197 -14.67 3.34 7.27
C ILE A 197 -14.41 2.60 5.96
N PHE A 198 -15.32 2.77 5.00
CA PHE A 198 -15.10 2.26 3.64
C PHE A 198 -13.92 3.00 2.99
N PRO A 199 -12.95 2.26 2.42
CA PRO A 199 -11.85 2.86 1.70
C PRO A 199 -12.36 3.77 0.58
N SER A 200 -11.86 4.99 0.53
CA SER A 200 -12.23 5.97 -0.50
C SER A 200 -11.05 6.43 -1.35
N HIS A 201 -9.84 6.08 -0.91
CA HIS A 201 -8.61 6.38 -1.63
C HIS A 201 -8.24 5.25 -2.58
N ILE A 202 -7.47 5.58 -3.61
CA ILE A 202 -6.87 4.62 -4.53
C ILE A 202 -5.34 4.68 -4.45
N SER A 203 -4.68 3.60 -4.85
CA SER A 203 -3.22 3.59 -4.92
C SER A 203 -2.71 4.50 -6.04
N ILE A 204 -1.48 4.99 -5.92
CA ILE A 204 -0.86 5.77 -6.99
C ILE A 204 -0.69 4.98 -8.30
N HIS A 205 -0.51 3.66 -8.21
CA HIS A 205 -0.44 2.79 -9.38
C HIS A 205 -1.79 2.72 -10.11
N ASP A 206 -2.89 2.57 -9.37
CA ASP A 206 -4.23 2.56 -9.95
C ASP A 206 -4.58 3.94 -10.52
N ALA A 207 -4.22 5.00 -9.82
CA ALA A 207 -4.40 6.37 -10.30
C ALA A 207 -3.63 6.63 -11.61
N PHE A 208 -2.38 6.15 -11.70
CA PHE A 208 -1.58 6.24 -12.92
C PHE A 208 -2.25 5.57 -14.11
N LEU A 209 -2.75 4.33 -13.93
CA LEU A 209 -3.42 3.61 -15.02
C LEU A 209 -4.76 4.25 -15.40
N ALA A 210 -5.52 4.75 -14.42
CA ALA A 210 -6.77 5.47 -14.67
C ALA A 210 -6.52 6.77 -15.46
N GLU A 211 -5.44 7.49 -15.17
CA GLU A 211 -5.04 8.68 -15.94
C GLU A 211 -4.73 8.32 -17.42
N LEU A 212 -4.07 7.19 -17.71
CA LEU A 212 -3.85 6.74 -19.11
C LEU A 212 -5.17 6.53 -19.86
N TYR A 213 -6.14 5.86 -19.22
CA TYR A 213 -7.46 5.63 -19.78
C TYR A 213 -8.18 6.95 -20.09
N VAL A 214 -8.22 7.87 -19.12
CA VAL A 214 -8.87 9.19 -19.31
C VAL A 214 -8.20 9.98 -20.43
N VAL A 215 -6.86 9.97 -20.53
CA VAL A 215 -6.15 10.63 -21.62
C VAL A 215 -6.54 10.04 -22.99
N ASN A 216 -6.72 8.72 -23.09
CA ASN A 216 -7.19 8.08 -24.31
C ASN A 216 -8.65 8.43 -24.65
N CYS A 217 -9.53 8.57 -23.66
CA CYS A 217 -10.89 9.09 -23.85
C CYS A 217 -10.86 10.52 -24.40
N MET A 218 -9.99 11.38 -23.86
CA MET A 218 -9.81 12.75 -24.36
C MET A 218 -9.23 12.77 -25.78
N ALA A 219 -8.25 11.91 -26.09
CA ALA A 219 -7.71 11.76 -27.44
C ALA A 219 -8.81 11.40 -28.46
N LYS A 220 -9.71 10.49 -28.09
CA LYS A 220 -10.88 10.13 -28.91
C LYS A 220 -11.81 11.33 -29.12
N ALA A 221 -12.11 12.10 -28.07
CA ALA A 221 -12.93 13.32 -28.18
C ALA A 221 -12.29 14.37 -29.10
N MET A 222 -10.97 14.46 -29.15
CA MET A 222 -10.24 15.32 -30.09
C MET A 222 -10.34 14.84 -31.55
N GLY A 223 -10.84 13.62 -31.80
CA GLY A 223 -10.88 12.98 -33.11
C GLY A 223 -9.54 12.33 -33.49
N ARG A 224 -8.71 11.99 -32.51
CA ARG A 224 -7.39 11.38 -32.72
C ARG A 224 -7.39 9.90 -32.35
N LYS A 225 -6.37 9.17 -32.84
CA LYS A 225 -6.05 7.83 -32.32
C LYS A 225 -5.71 7.92 -30.82
N PRO A 226 -5.78 6.84 -30.04
CA PRO A 226 -5.34 6.84 -28.64
C PRO A 226 -3.89 7.34 -28.50
N LEU A 227 -3.58 8.16 -27.49
CA LEU A 227 -2.21 8.61 -27.21
C LEU A 227 -1.36 7.45 -26.68
N PHE A 228 -1.95 6.61 -25.83
CA PHE A 228 -1.33 5.39 -25.32
C PHE A 228 -1.90 4.18 -26.05
N ARG A 229 -1.03 3.28 -26.53
CA ARG A 229 -1.45 2.08 -27.30
C ARG A 229 -2.29 1.14 -26.44
N GLN A 230 -1.92 1.00 -25.17
CA GLN A 230 -2.63 0.22 -24.18
C GLN A 230 -3.08 1.13 -23.04
N ASP A 231 -4.36 1.03 -22.69
CA ASP A 231 -4.91 1.44 -21.41
C ASP A 231 -5.55 0.23 -20.74
N PHE A 232 -6.09 0.42 -19.53
CA PHE A 232 -6.65 -0.66 -18.70
C PHE A 232 -8.14 -0.48 -18.45
N GLY A 233 -8.81 0.34 -19.28
CA GLY A 233 -10.22 0.65 -19.11
C GLY A 233 -10.56 1.35 -17.78
N PRO A 234 -11.87 1.57 -17.51
CA PRO A 234 -12.33 2.24 -16.29
C PRO A 234 -12.17 1.38 -15.03
N ASN A 235 -12.12 0.05 -15.17
CA ASN A 235 -12.03 -0.90 -14.06
C ASN A 235 -10.62 -1.48 -13.86
N LEU A 236 -9.62 -0.97 -14.58
CA LEU A 236 -8.22 -1.44 -14.54
C LEU A 236 -8.07 -2.93 -14.90
N GLU A 237 -8.89 -3.39 -15.84
CA GLU A 237 -8.88 -4.75 -16.36
C GLU A 237 -7.52 -5.03 -17.04
N GLY A 238 -6.83 -6.09 -16.59
CA GLY A 238 -5.52 -6.44 -17.10
C GLY A 238 -4.35 -5.65 -16.51
N LYS A 239 -4.54 -4.94 -15.37
CA LYS A 239 -3.44 -4.32 -14.60
C LYS A 239 -2.29 -5.33 -14.43
N PRO A 240 -1.03 -4.97 -14.77
CA PRO A 240 0.10 -5.87 -14.59
C PRO A 240 0.27 -6.22 -13.10
N PRO A 241 0.39 -7.51 -12.72
CA PRO A 241 0.43 -7.92 -11.31
C PRO A 241 1.59 -7.33 -10.50
N LYS A 242 2.72 -7.05 -11.17
CA LYS A 242 3.91 -6.45 -10.55
C LYS A 242 3.92 -4.92 -10.59
N PHE A 243 2.84 -4.27 -11.05
CA PHE A 243 2.73 -2.81 -11.04
C PHE A 243 2.14 -2.33 -9.70
N SER A 244 2.94 -2.51 -8.67
CA SER A 244 2.68 -2.17 -7.26
C SER A 244 4.00 -1.88 -6.55
N PHE A 245 3.94 -1.42 -5.31
CA PHE A 245 5.14 -1.19 -4.50
C PHE A 245 5.91 -2.48 -4.23
N LEU A 246 7.24 -2.38 -4.23
CA LEU A 246 8.13 -3.52 -4.02
C LEU A 246 7.83 -4.22 -2.68
N ILE A 247 7.61 -5.53 -2.74
CA ILE A 247 7.63 -6.41 -1.57
C ILE A 247 9.08 -6.75 -1.21
N ARG A 248 9.98 -6.78 -2.20
CA ARG A 248 11.41 -7.00 -2.01
C ARG A 248 12.18 -5.79 -2.56
N PRO A 249 12.56 -4.82 -1.70
CA PRO A 249 13.37 -3.66 -2.07
C PRO A 249 14.79 -4.07 -2.48
N THR A 250 14.93 -4.63 -3.68
CA THR A 250 16.21 -5.07 -4.26
C THR A 250 16.45 -4.37 -5.59
N ALA A 251 17.71 -4.32 -6.01
CA ALA A 251 18.08 -3.73 -7.29
C ALA A 251 17.32 -4.41 -8.44
N SER A 252 17.26 -5.74 -8.43
CA SER A 252 16.60 -6.53 -9.48
C SER A 252 15.10 -6.23 -9.61
N GLU A 253 14.36 -6.23 -8.49
CA GLU A 253 12.93 -5.94 -8.51
C GLU A 253 12.65 -4.45 -8.84
N PHE A 254 13.49 -3.53 -8.35
CA PHE A 254 13.39 -2.11 -8.69
C PHE A 254 13.55 -1.88 -10.20
N TYR A 255 14.60 -2.43 -10.81
CA TYR A 255 14.82 -2.24 -12.24
C TYR A 255 13.79 -2.96 -13.11
N SER A 256 13.29 -4.12 -12.66
CA SER A 256 12.15 -4.80 -13.30
C SER A 256 10.90 -3.92 -13.27
N TYR A 257 10.63 -3.24 -12.15
CA TYR A 257 9.55 -2.28 -12.04
C TYR A 257 9.76 -1.06 -12.96
N ILE A 258 10.97 -0.49 -13.00
CA ILE A 258 11.28 0.65 -13.87
C ILE A 258 11.10 0.31 -15.35
N LEU A 259 11.49 -0.90 -15.77
CA LEU A 259 11.24 -1.39 -17.13
C LEU A 259 9.75 -1.41 -17.43
N LEU A 260 8.94 -1.96 -16.53
CA LEU A 260 7.48 -2.02 -16.67
C LEU A 260 6.87 -0.61 -16.71
N LEU A 261 7.32 0.30 -15.85
CA LEU A 261 6.86 1.69 -15.87
C LEU A 261 7.20 2.39 -17.19
N ASP A 262 8.41 2.22 -17.73
CA ASP A 262 8.78 2.78 -19.03
C ASP A 262 7.94 2.21 -20.17
N GLN A 263 7.61 0.91 -20.10
CA GLN A 263 6.71 0.23 -21.03
C GLN A 263 5.31 0.82 -21.02
N LEU A 264 4.77 1.13 -19.84
CA LEU A 264 3.45 1.73 -19.66
C LEU A 264 3.41 3.24 -19.95
N LEU A 265 4.55 3.91 -19.86
CA LEU A 265 4.71 5.35 -19.99
C LEU A 265 5.15 5.76 -21.39
N SER A 266 6.44 5.56 -21.71
CA SER A 266 7.07 6.20 -22.85
C SER A 266 7.13 5.29 -24.08
N GLU A 267 7.29 3.97 -23.89
CA GLU A 267 7.11 3.01 -24.97
C GLU A 267 5.64 2.87 -25.36
N ASN A 268 4.71 3.14 -24.46
CA ASN A 268 3.27 3.07 -24.72
C ASN A 268 2.76 4.19 -25.65
N ILE A 269 3.52 5.27 -25.85
CA ILE A 269 3.09 6.40 -26.70
C ILE A 269 2.90 5.94 -28.15
N ASN A 270 1.69 6.09 -28.64
CA ASN A 270 1.27 5.78 -29.99
C ASN A 270 1.63 6.93 -30.95
N VAL A 271 2.67 6.73 -31.76
CA VAL A 271 3.11 7.71 -32.75
C VAL A 271 2.03 8.10 -33.78
N HIS A 272 1.01 7.25 -33.99
CA HIS A 272 -0.10 7.55 -34.89
C HIS A 272 -1.07 8.59 -34.34
N PHE A 273 -1.05 8.89 -33.04
CA PHE A 273 -1.80 10.01 -32.45
C PHE A 273 -1.43 11.35 -33.10
N PHE A 274 -0.14 11.53 -33.45
CA PHE A 274 0.40 12.77 -33.98
C PHE A 274 0.15 12.96 -35.49
N GLY A 275 -0.28 11.92 -36.20
CA GLY A 275 -0.54 12.01 -37.65
C GLY A 275 0.67 12.52 -38.43
N GLU A 276 0.45 13.57 -39.23
CA GLU A 276 1.45 14.31 -40.01
C GLU A 276 1.80 15.67 -39.37
N ASP A 277 1.34 15.92 -38.14
CA ASP A 277 1.49 17.23 -37.50
C ASP A 277 2.96 17.57 -37.16
N ILE A 278 3.81 16.55 -37.01
CA ILE A 278 5.23 16.62 -36.63
C ILE A 278 6.03 15.58 -37.41
N GLU A 279 7.20 15.97 -37.90
CA GLU A 279 8.17 15.08 -38.54
C GLU A 279 8.73 14.05 -37.55
N ARG A 280 8.75 12.79 -37.98
CA ARG A 280 9.18 11.65 -37.14
C ARG A 280 10.67 11.34 -37.24
N GLU A 281 11.32 11.89 -38.24
CA GLU A 281 12.73 11.70 -38.53
C GLU A 281 13.41 13.07 -38.52
N GLU A 282 14.71 13.07 -38.28
CA GLU A 282 15.55 14.25 -38.37
C GLU A 282 16.88 13.89 -39.04
N ASP A 283 17.41 14.86 -39.77
CA ASP A 283 18.70 14.76 -40.43
C ASP A 283 19.79 15.20 -39.43
N VAL A 284 20.63 14.25 -39.00
CA VAL A 284 21.77 14.52 -38.13
C VAL A 284 23.05 14.49 -38.95
N GLU A 285 23.74 15.61 -39.03
CA GLU A 285 25.04 15.70 -39.69
C GLU A 285 26.12 15.05 -38.80
N ARG A 286 26.75 13.99 -39.32
CA ARG A 286 27.84 13.31 -38.63
C ARG A 286 29.15 14.08 -38.77
N GLN A 287 30.11 13.77 -37.90
CA GLN A 287 31.45 14.36 -37.92
C GLN A 287 32.22 14.15 -39.25
N ASP A 288 31.79 13.19 -40.08
CA ASP A 288 32.35 12.90 -41.41
C ASP A 288 31.61 13.63 -42.55
N GLY A 289 30.68 14.55 -42.25
CA GLY A 289 29.90 15.31 -43.23
C GLY A 289 28.78 14.54 -43.91
N LYS A 290 28.49 13.29 -43.47
CA LYS A 290 27.33 12.53 -43.96
C LYS A 290 26.10 12.85 -43.13
N VAL A 291 24.97 13.02 -43.81
CA VAL A 291 23.66 13.17 -43.18
C VAL A 291 23.10 11.78 -42.85
N GLU A 292 22.82 11.52 -41.58
CA GLU A 292 22.11 10.32 -41.13
C GLU A 292 20.68 10.67 -40.72
N VAL A 293 19.71 10.01 -41.34
CA VAL A 293 18.30 10.13 -40.96
C VAL A 293 18.07 9.31 -39.69
N GLN A 294 17.78 9.98 -38.57
CA GLN A 294 17.49 9.34 -37.29
C GLN A 294 16.02 9.50 -36.90
N ARG A 295 15.41 8.43 -36.37
CA ARG A 295 14.04 8.48 -35.85
C ARG A 295 13.99 9.19 -34.50
N LYS A 296 13.12 10.18 -34.38
CA LYS A 296 12.89 10.88 -33.11
C LYS A 296 12.27 9.94 -32.09
N GLY A 297 12.73 10.04 -30.84
CA GLY A 297 12.13 9.31 -29.72
C GLY A 297 10.72 9.79 -29.40
N THR A 298 9.86 8.91 -28.90
CA THR A 298 8.44 9.20 -28.62
C THR A 298 8.22 10.36 -27.64
N ILE A 299 9.07 10.49 -26.61
CA ILE A 299 9.02 11.60 -25.65
C ILE A 299 9.29 12.94 -26.36
N ARG A 300 10.23 12.97 -27.31
CA ARG A 300 10.56 14.19 -28.07
C ARG A 300 9.43 14.58 -29.01
N ILE A 301 8.83 13.60 -29.70
CA ILE A 301 7.67 13.84 -30.56
C ILE A 301 6.50 14.41 -29.73
N LEU A 302 6.24 13.86 -28.54
CA LEU A 302 5.22 14.39 -27.63
C LEU A 302 5.53 15.83 -27.20
N ASP A 303 6.78 16.14 -26.86
CA ASP A 303 7.20 17.49 -26.46
C ASP A 303 7.02 18.51 -27.60
N GLU A 304 7.53 18.19 -28.79
CA GLU A 304 7.42 19.05 -29.98
C GLU A 304 5.96 19.28 -30.37
N TRP A 305 5.15 18.22 -30.42
CA TRP A 305 3.73 18.33 -30.76
C TRP A 305 2.99 19.18 -29.73
N THR A 306 3.19 18.92 -28.45
CA THR A 306 2.49 19.66 -27.39
C THR A 306 2.82 21.15 -27.43
N ARG A 307 4.09 21.50 -27.63
CA ARG A 307 4.52 22.91 -27.75
C ARG A 307 3.97 23.63 -28.97
N LYS A 308 3.72 22.90 -30.06
CA LYS A 308 3.15 23.45 -31.27
C LYS A 308 1.65 23.76 -31.13
N PHE A 309 0.90 22.93 -30.42
CA PHE A 309 -0.56 23.00 -30.39
C PHE A 309 -1.17 23.56 -29.10
N PHE A 310 -0.40 23.65 -28.01
CA PHE A 310 -0.91 24.15 -26.73
C PHE A 310 -0.12 25.35 -26.24
N THR A 311 -0.84 26.27 -25.60
CA THR A 311 -0.25 27.38 -24.85
C THR A 311 -0.11 26.99 -23.38
N PHE A 312 1.09 27.19 -22.84
CA PHE A 312 1.37 26.89 -21.44
C PHE A 312 1.17 28.13 -20.58
N SER A 313 0.36 27.98 -19.53
CA SER A 313 0.35 28.94 -18.42
C SER A 313 1.56 28.74 -17.50
N ASP A 314 2.06 27.50 -17.42
CA ASP A 314 3.22 27.11 -16.65
C ASP A 314 4.11 26.18 -17.51
N LEU A 315 5.18 26.76 -18.06
CA LEU A 315 6.14 26.02 -18.89
C LEU A 315 7.04 25.11 -18.05
N GLU A 316 7.27 25.46 -16.77
CA GLU A 316 8.10 24.69 -15.86
C GLU A 316 7.42 23.35 -15.52
N GLN A 317 6.10 23.36 -15.30
CA GLN A 317 5.33 22.14 -15.09
C GLN A 317 5.43 21.18 -16.29
N TRP A 318 5.38 21.70 -17.52
CA TRP A 318 5.55 20.88 -18.72
C TRP A 318 6.99 20.35 -18.86
N ASN A 319 7.99 21.20 -18.61
CA ASN A 319 9.39 20.77 -18.62
C ASN A 319 9.65 19.67 -17.58
N ALA A 320 9.06 19.76 -16.38
CA ALA A 320 9.13 18.74 -15.34
C ALA A 320 8.47 17.43 -15.78
N CYS A 321 7.33 17.48 -16.47
CA CYS A 321 6.68 16.31 -17.07
C CYS A 321 7.62 15.59 -18.05
N ILE A 322 8.23 16.31 -19.01
CA ILE A 322 9.17 15.73 -19.96
C ILE A 322 10.43 15.20 -19.27
N ALA A 323 10.94 15.90 -18.25
CA ALA A 323 12.11 15.47 -17.48
C ALA A 323 11.84 14.16 -16.71
N ALA A 324 10.67 14.01 -16.10
CA ALA A 324 10.25 12.79 -15.41
C ALA A 324 10.19 11.58 -16.36
N MET A 325 9.59 11.74 -17.55
CA MET A 325 9.55 10.67 -18.56
C MET A 325 10.97 10.28 -19.02
N LYS A 326 11.86 11.26 -19.24
CA LYS A 326 13.26 11.01 -19.57
C LYS A 326 14.02 10.33 -18.42
N ARG A 327 13.72 10.66 -17.15
CA ARG A 327 14.31 10.02 -15.97
C ARG A 327 13.97 8.53 -15.93
N VAL A 328 12.70 8.16 -16.11
CA VAL A 328 12.26 6.75 -16.17
C VAL A 328 13.03 6.00 -17.26
N ARG A 329 13.09 6.57 -18.48
CA ARG A 329 13.83 5.98 -19.61
C ARG A 329 15.32 5.81 -19.30
N LYS A 330 15.96 6.79 -18.65
CA LYS A 330 17.36 6.73 -18.25
C LYS A 330 17.61 5.66 -17.16
N LEU A 331 16.72 5.56 -16.17
CA LEU A 331 16.83 4.55 -15.10
C LEU A 331 16.73 3.14 -15.66
N ARG A 332 15.85 2.92 -16.65
CA ARG A 332 15.72 1.63 -17.36
C ARG A 332 17.03 1.21 -18.04
N GLN A 333 17.84 2.15 -18.53
CA GLN A 333 19.08 1.82 -19.25
C GLN A 333 20.22 1.42 -18.32
N LYS A 334 20.19 1.77 -17.03
CA LYS A 334 21.28 1.49 -16.07
C LYS A 334 21.67 0.00 -15.97
N PRO A 335 20.74 -0.97 -15.86
CA PRO A 335 21.09 -2.39 -15.71
C PRO A 335 21.77 -2.98 -16.94
N ALA A 336 21.47 -2.46 -18.14
CA ALA A 336 22.08 -2.93 -19.38
C ALA A 336 23.57 -2.56 -19.49
N HIS A 337 24.06 -1.68 -18.61
CA HIS A 337 25.42 -1.15 -18.65
C HIS A 337 26.30 -1.57 -17.46
N ALA A 338 25.78 -2.32 -16.49
CA ALA A 338 26.55 -2.85 -15.36
C ALA A 338 25.90 -4.10 -14.76
N VAL A 339 26.70 -5.14 -14.47
CA VAL A 339 26.27 -6.26 -13.60
C VAL A 339 26.23 -5.70 -12.18
N ASN A 340 25.04 -5.35 -11.70
CA ASN A 340 24.85 -4.84 -10.35
C ASN A 340 24.65 -6.01 -9.37
N GLU A 341 25.32 -5.96 -8.22
CA GLU A 341 25.05 -6.89 -7.11
C GLU A 341 23.64 -6.65 -6.56
N ASP A 342 22.85 -7.73 -6.48
CA ASP A 342 21.47 -7.67 -6.02
C ASP A 342 21.41 -7.69 -4.48
N HIS A 343 21.31 -6.51 -3.88
CA HIS A 343 21.25 -6.33 -2.43
C HIS A 343 19.90 -5.76 -1.99
N PHE A 344 19.47 -6.12 -0.79
CA PHE A 344 18.26 -5.58 -0.16
C PHE A 344 18.55 -4.19 0.43
N ASN A 345 17.74 -3.19 0.07
CA ASN A 345 17.83 -1.82 0.57
C ASN A 345 16.49 -1.09 0.47
N GLN A 346 15.99 -0.57 1.60
CA GLN A 346 14.76 0.24 1.67
C GLN A 346 14.82 1.51 0.80
N GLN A 347 16.02 1.98 0.43
CA GLN A 347 16.20 3.07 -0.52
C GLN A 347 15.53 2.79 -1.88
N TYR A 348 15.47 1.53 -2.32
CA TYR A 348 14.79 1.16 -3.57
C TYR A 348 13.28 1.42 -3.50
N PHE A 349 12.65 1.24 -2.34
CA PHE A 349 11.24 1.61 -2.14
C PHE A 349 11.05 3.13 -2.20
N LYS A 350 11.94 3.89 -1.54
CA LYS A 350 11.90 5.36 -1.54
C LYS A 350 12.08 5.92 -2.96
N GLU A 351 13.06 5.40 -3.70
CA GLU A 351 13.30 5.78 -5.10
C GLU A 351 12.13 5.37 -6.00
N GLN A 352 11.56 4.15 -5.82
CA GLN A 352 10.37 3.72 -6.55
C GLN A 352 9.22 4.71 -6.36
N ARG A 353 8.96 5.08 -5.10
CA ARG A 353 7.92 6.03 -4.72
C ARG A 353 8.10 7.39 -5.39
N GLU A 354 9.31 7.94 -5.39
CA GLU A 354 9.61 9.19 -6.07
C GLU A 354 9.35 9.09 -7.59
N VAL A 355 9.83 8.02 -8.22
CA VAL A 355 9.68 7.83 -9.67
C VAL A 355 8.22 7.69 -10.08
N ILE A 356 7.40 6.90 -9.36
CA ILE A 356 5.98 6.74 -9.69
C ILE A 356 5.20 8.04 -9.43
N LEU A 357 5.56 8.82 -8.40
CA LEU A 357 4.98 10.14 -8.15
C LEU A 357 5.20 11.10 -9.32
N GLU A 358 6.43 11.15 -9.84
CA GLU A 358 6.79 11.97 -11.00
C GLU A 358 6.08 11.48 -12.27
N ALA A 359 6.02 10.17 -12.49
CA ALA A 359 5.34 9.59 -13.64
C ALA A 359 3.83 9.86 -13.60
N TYR A 360 3.18 9.66 -12.45
CA TYR A 360 1.77 9.99 -12.23
C TYR A 360 1.49 11.47 -12.49
N ARG A 361 2.30 12.38 -11.93
CA ARG A 361 2.18 13.82 -12.18
C ARG A 361 2.31 14.16 -13.66
N SER A 362 3.19 13.47 -14.39
CA SER A 362 3.38 13.67 -15.83
C SER A 362 2.12 13.32 -16.62
N ILE A 363 1.52 12.16 -16.39
CA ILE A 363 0.28 11.78 -17.08
C ILE A 363 -0.88 12.71 -16.69
N ARG A 364 -0.99 13.06 -15.41
CA ARG A 364 -1.98 14.03 -14.94
C ARG A 364 -1.81 15.39 -15.63
N THR A 365 -0.57 15.86 -15.83
CA THR A 365 -0.31 17.09 -16.58
C THR A 365 -0.78 16.98 -18.03
N ILE A 366 -0.53 15.86 -18.70
CA ILE A 366 -1.06 15.61 -20.06
C ILE A 366 -2.60 15.65 -20.05
N ARG A 367 -3.27 14.98 -19.11
CA ARG A 367 -4.73 15.02 -18.97
C ARG A 367 -5.23 16.44 -18.80
N LEU A 368 -4.66 17.20 -17.87
CA LEU A 368 -5.06 18.59 -17.60
C LEU A 368 -4.88 19.49 -18.82
N LEU A 369 -3.85 19.22 -19.62
CA LEU A 369 -3.63 19.94 -20.86
C LEU A 369 -4.71 19.60 -21.91
N PHE A 370 -5.02 18.32 -22.08
CA PHE A 370 -6.06 17.87 -23.02
C PHE A 370 -7.46 18.33 -22.60
N ALA A 371 -7.73 18.43 -21.30
CA ALA A 371 -8.99 18.94 -20.76
C ALA A 371 -9.29 20.39 -21.20
N ARG A 372 -8.27 21.16 -21.64
CA ARG A 372 -8.44 22.52 -22.16
C ARG A 372 -8.80 22.57 -23.65
N HIS A 373 -8.77 21.44 -24.35
CA HIS A 373 -9.07 21.40 -25.77
C HIS A 373 -10.59 21.57 -26.00
N PRO A 374 -11.04 22.44 -26.93
CA PRO A 374 -12.46 22.74 -27.12
C PRO A 374 -13.36 21.50 -27.31
N LYS A 375 -12.92 20.56 -28.16
CA LYS A 375 -13.67 19.30 -28.39
C LYS A 375 -13.75 18.39 -27.15
N VAL A 376 -12.77 18.47 -26.25
CA VAL A 376 -12.80 17.67 -25.00
C VAL A 376 -13.77 18.30 -24.02
N ILE A 377 -13.78 19.64 -23.94
CA ILE A 377 -14.75 20.39 -23.13
C ILE A 377 -16.17 20.11 -23.61
N GLU A 378 -16.42 20.15 -24.92
CA GLU A 378 -17.72 19.86 -25.53
C GLU A 378 -18.17 18.40 -25.29
N ALA A 379 -17.23 17.45 -25.34
CA ALA A 379 -17.52 16.04 -25.14
C ALA A 379 -17.81 15.66 -23.68
N LEU A 380 -17.56 16.56 -22.71
CA LEU A 380 -17.77 16.33 -21.27
C LEU A 380 -17.19 14.98 -20.81
N VAL A 381 -15.93 14.71 -21.18
CA VAL A 381 -15.26 13.45 -20.85
C VAL A 381 -15.27 13.24 -19.34
N ASP A 382 -15.84 12.12 -18.90
CA ASP A 382 -15.93 11.75 -17.49
C ASP A 382 -14.53 11.50 -16.91
N VAL A 383 -14.25 12.13 -15.77
CA VAL A 383 -13.00 11.96 -15.02
C VAL A 383 -13.37 11.41 -13.65
N PRO A 384 -12.91 10.21 -13.27
CA PRO A 384 -13.23 9.62 -11.98
C PRO A 384 -12.93 10.58 -10.82
N ASN A 385 -13.90 10.77 -9.92
CA ASN A 385 -13.78 11.70 -8.78
C ASN A 385 -12.52 11.44 -7.93
N VAL A 386 -12.10 10.19 -7.82
CA VAL A 386 -10.87 9.79 -7.12
C VAL A 386 -9.59 10.46 -7.67
N LEU A 387 -9.56 10.83 -8.96
CA LEU A 387 -8.47 11.58 -9.59
C LEU A 387 -8.56 13.11 -9.38
N LEU A 388 -9.74 13.59 -8.99
CA LEU A 388 -10.01 15.01 -8.76
C LEU A 388 -9.83 15.41 -7.28
N GLU A 389 -10.20 14.52 -6.35
CA GLU A 389 -10.41 14.85 -4.93
C GLU A 389 -9.19 14.64 -4.01
N SER A 390 -7.96 14.68 -4.52
CA SER A 390 -6.75 14.35 -3.73
C SER A 390 -6.80 12.98 -3.05
N LYS A 391 -7.55 12.03 -3.62
CA LYS A 391 -7.78 10.68 -3.08
C LYS A 391 -6.73 9.64 -3.51
N VAL A 392 -5.55 10.10 -3.91
CA VAL A 392 -4.47 9.25 -4.39
C VAL A 392 -3.41 9.11 -3.30
N LEU A 393 -3.17 7.87 -2.85
CA LEU A 393 -2.19 7.59 -1.81
C LEU A 393 -0.81 7.27 -2.41
N PRO A 394 0.24 7.96 -1.95
CA PRO A 394 1.56 7.88 -2.57
C PRO A 394 2.49 6.84 -1.91
N TYR A 395 2.00 5.86 -1.17
CA TYR A 395 2.85 4.93 -0.40
C TYR A 395 2.23 3.55 -0.25
#